data_AF-A0A8T4PI58-F1
#
_entry.id   AF-A0A8T4PI58-F1
#
_cell.length_a   1.000
_cell.length_b   1.000
_cell.length_c   1.000
_cell.angle_alpha   90.00
_cell.angle_beta   90.00
_cell.angle_gamma   90.00
#
_symmetry.space_group_name_H-M   'P 1'
#
loop_
_entity.id
_entity.type
_entity.pdbx_description
1 polymer ?
#
loop_
_entity_poly.entity_id
_entity_poly.type
_entity_poly.pdbx_seq_one_letter_code
_entity_poly.pdbx_strand_id
1 'polypeptide(L)' 'MARGRCMKCKKEVEIKNGKEIVMKNKMKAMKGECPACGTKVFRILGKA' A
#
# COMPACT_ATOMS: atom_id res chain seq x y z
N MET A 1 4.44 -3.14 -11.58
CA MET A 1 4.23 -2.07 -10.58
C MET A 1 3.04 -2.42 -9.68
N ALA A 2 3.21 -2.38 -8.35
CA ALA A 2 2.12 -2.64 -7.43
C ALA A 2 1.15 -1.45 -7.41
N ARG A 3 -0.07 -1.63 -7.92
CA ARG A 3 -1.13 -0.62 -7.85
C ARG A 3 -1.83 -0.67 -6.49
N GLY A 4 -2.05 0.47 -5.86
CA GLY A 4 -2.73 0.59 -4.57
C GLY A 4 -3.85 1.61 -4.66
N ARG A 5 -4.91 1.43 -3.90
CA ARG A 5 -5.97 2.44 -3.79
C ARG A 5 -5.50 3.52 -2.82
N CYS A 6 -5.34 4.76 -3.29
CA CYS A 6 -5.12 5.86 -2.36
C CYS A 6 -6.46 6.26 -1.74
N MET A 7 -6.59 6.10 -0.43
CA MET A 7 -7.83 6.45 0.28
C MET A 7 -8.14 7.95 0.23
N LYS A 8 -7.10 8.80 0.12
CA LYS A 8 -7.23 10.26 0.04
C LYS A 8 -7.65 10.72 -1.35
N CYS A 9 -7.06 10.14 -2.40
CA CYS A 9 -7.42 10.46 -3.79
C CYS A 9 -8.58 9.63 -4.33
N LYS A 10 -9.07 8.63 -3.58
CA LYS A 10 -10.09 7.63 -3.95
C LYS A 10 -9.85 6.88 -5.28
N LYS A 11 -8.67 7.04 -5.88
CA LYS A 11 -8.25 6.48 -7.15
C LYS A 11 -7.19 5.41 -6.96
N GLU A 12 -7.05 4.54 -7.97
CA GLU A 12 -5.90 3.66 -8.06
C GLU A 12 -4.67 4.48 -8.44
N VAL A 13 -3.62 4.29 -7.66
CA VAL A 13 -2.32 4.93 -7.87
C VAL A 13 -1.25 3.85 -7.83
N GLU A 14 -0.12 4.10 -8.46
CA GLU A 14 1.04 3.22 -8.30
C GLU A 14 1.67 3.44 -6.93
N ILE A 15 1.94 2.37 -6.21
CA ILE A 15 2.62 2.43 -4.92
C ILE A 15 4.11 2.67 -5.21
N LYS A 16 4.59 3.87 -4.91
CA LYS A 16 6.03 4.16 -4.86
C LYS A 16 6.62 3.62 -3.57
N ASN A 17 7.87 3.16 -3.61
CA ASN A 17 8.59 2.65 -2.44
C ASN A 17 7.82 1.55 -1.67
N GLY A 18 7.15 0.64 -2.39
CA GLY A 18 6.39 -0.45 -1.79
C GLY A 18 7.31 -1.45 -1.07
N LYS A 19 7.22 -1.50 0.25
CA LYS A 19 7.89 -2.44 1.14
C LYS A 19 6.87 -3.40 1.75
N GLU A 20 7.17 -4.69 1.71
CA GLU A 20 6.35 -5.68 2.39
C GLU A 20 6.60 -5.63 3.90
N ILE A 21 5.50 -5.54 4.66
CA ILE A 21 5.49 -5.57 6.11
C ILE A 21 4.53 -6.65 6.57
N VAL A 22 4.95 -7.40 7.59
CA VAL A 22 4.07 -8.35 8.28
C VAL A 22 3.46 -7.62 9.47
N MET A 23 2.14 -7.45 9.46
CA MET A 23 1.42 -6.86 10.58
C MET A 23 1.38 -7.84 11.75
N LYS A 24 1.18 -7.34 12.98
CA LYS A 24 1.04 -8.16 14.20
C LYS A 24 -0.04 -9.24 14.11
N ASN A 25 -1.04 -9.06 13.24
CA ASN A 25 -2.09 -10.04 12.96
C ASN A 25 -1.69 -11.17 11.99
N LYS A 26 -0.39 -11.40 11.74
CA LYS A 26 0.13 -12.37 10.74
C LYS A 26 -0.35 -12.11 9.30
N MET A 27 -0.81 -10.89 9.01
CA MET A 27 -1.21 -10.49 7.66
C MET A 27 -0.05 -9.78 6.97
N LYS A 28 0.23 -10.18 5.72
CA LYS A 28 1.20 -9.51 4.86
C LYS A 28 0.53 -8.28 4.24
N ALA A 29 1.18 -7.13 4.34
CA ALA A 29 0.74 -5.90 3.72
C ALA A 29 1.92 -5.22 3.03
N MET A 30 1.71 -4.69 1.84
CA MET A 30 2.66 -3.84 1.13
C MET A 30 2.40 -2.39 1.52
N LYS A 31 3.36 -1.77 2.19
CA LYS A 31 3.35 -0.36 2.55
C LYS A 31 4.20 0.42 1.54
N GLY A 32 3.64 1.44 0.92
CA GLY A 32 4.41 2.41 0.17
C GLY A 32 3.76 3.78 0.19
N GLU A 33 3.93 4.56 -0.87
CA GLU A 33 3.63 5.97 -0.92
C GLU A 33 2.87 6.33 -2.21
N CYS A 34 1.91 7.25 -2.09
CA CYS A 34 1.12 7.73 -3.21
C CYS A 34 1.89 8.83 -3.95
N PRO A 35 2.19 8.68 -5.25
CA PRO A 35 2.90 9.69 -6.03
C PRO A 35 2.09 10.97 -6.23
N ALA A 36 0.76 10.92 -6.08
CA ALA A 36 -0.11 12.08 -6.30
C ALA A 36 -0.29 12.97 -5.06
N CYS A 37 -0.20 12.40 -3.84
CA CYS A 37 -0.50 13.15 -2.61
C CYS A 37 0.49 12.89 -1.46
N GLY A 38 1.56 12.12 -1.70
CA GLY A 38 2.58 11.77 -0.71
C GLY A 38 2.08 10.94 0.48
N THR A 39 0.82 10.51 0.45
CA THR A 39 0.23 9.78 1.58
C THR A 39 0.66 8.33 1.56
N LYS A 40 0.92 7.75 2.73
CA LYS A 40 1.24 6.34 2.88
C LYS A 40 0.07 5.48 2.39
N VAL A 41 0.34 4.57 1.46
CA VAL A 41 -0.63 3.64 0.89
C VAL A 41 -0.29 2.25 1.38
N PHE A 42 -1.29 1.50 1.79
CA PHE A 42 -1.14 0.12 2.23
C PHE A 42 -2.00 -0.76 1.34
N ARG A 43 -1.40 -1.80 0.76
CA ARG A 43 -2.10 -2.85 0.03
C ARG A 43 -1.97 -4.14 0.82
N ILE A 44 -3.07 -4.66 1.33
CA ILE A 44 -3.07 -5.95 2.02
C ILE A 44 -2.83 -7.03 0.96
N LEU A 45 -1.79 -7.84 1.14
CA LEU A 45 -1.44 -8.94 0.23
C LEU A 45 -2.18 -10.23 0.59
N GLY A 46 -2.59 -10.37 1.85
CA GLY A 46 -3.35 -11.51 2.35
C GLY A 46 -2.73 -12.12 3.61
N LYS A 47 -3.28 -13.25 4.04
CA LYS A 47 -2.72 -14.03 5.15
C LYS A 47 -1.41 -14.69 4.69
N ALA A 48 -0.43 -14.73 5.60
CA ALA A 48 0.89 -15.29 5.32
C ALA A 48 0.85 -16.74 4.89
#